data_AF-A0A2E8S380-F1
#
_entry.id   AF-A0A2E8S380-F1
#
_cell.length_a   1.000
_cell.length_b   1.000
_cell.length_c   1.000
_cell.angle_alpha   90.00
_cell.angle_beta   90.00
_cell.angle_gamma   90.00
#
_symmetry.space_group_name_H-M   'P 1'
#
loop_
_entity.id
_entity.type
_entity.pdbx_description
1 polymer ?
#
loop_
_entity_poly.entity_id
_entity_poly.type
_entity_poly.pdbx_seq_one_letter_code
_entity_poly.pdbx_strand_id
1 'polypeptide(L)'
;MAFSLSNLRREVDWNLKRVLGFSRGIKKKKLGDPTKLKTLFSEEQRQRFEALEQTYDLSVWSDLCSEKELRYNLYYLDICDRYLADEQASGPSLDIGSRNWYYIPALMSFCPGSWDGVEVDGNQRYLNMATRRTYAEHMSRLFPEANYRVCSVLDIHDRYRFITWFLPYVS
;
A
#
# COMPACT_ATOMS: atom_id res chain seq x y z
N MET A 1 -20.40 -29.37 -13.79
CA MET A 1 -20.05 -27.98 -13.48
C MET A 1 -20.58 -27.09 -14.58
N ALA A 2 -21.64 -26.31 -14.32
CA ALA A 2 -22.18 -25.39 -15.33
C ALA A 2 -21.28 -24.15 -15.41
N PHE A 3 -20.55 -24.01 -16.51
CA PHE A 3 -19.82 -22.77 -16.82
C PHE A 3 -20.85 -21.69 -17.15
N SER A 4 -21.04 -20.74 -16.23
CA SER A 4 -21.82 -19.53 -16.49
C SER A 4 -21.07 -18.65 -17.50
N LEU A 5 -21.78 -18.03 -18.45
CA LEU A 5 -21.24 -17.01 -19.35
C LEU A 5 -20.52 -15.88 -18.60
N SER A 6 -20.95 -15.58 -17.36
CA SER A 6 -20.28 -14.61 -16.49
C SER A 6 -18.88 -15.06 -16.04
N ASN A 7 -18.68 -16.36 -15.81
CA ASN A 7 -17.38 -16.91 -15.42
C ASN A 7 -16.41 -16.89 -16.60
N LEU A 8 -16.89 -17.25 -17.80
CA LEU A 8 -16.08 -17.21 -19.02
C LEU A 8 -15.61 -15.78 -19.33
N ARG A 9 -16.49 -14.78 -19.21
CA ARG A 9 -16.13 -13.36 -19.38
C ARG A 9 -15.05 -12.93 -18.38
N ARG A 10 -15.21 -13.29 -17.11
CA ARG A 10 -14.23 -12.95 -16.06
C ARG A 10 -12.87 -13.58 -16.34
N GLU A 11 -12.85 -14.82 -16.82
CA GLU A 11 -11.62 -15.55 -17.14
C GLU A 11 -10.91 -14.97 -18.37
N VAL A 12 -11.66 -14.60 -19.41
CA VAL A 12 -11.13 -13.89 -20.58
C VAL A 12 -10.58 -12.51 -20.18
N ASP A 13 -11.35 -11.72 -19.42
CA ASP A 13 -10.92 -10.41 -18.93
C ASP A 13 -9.64 -10.52 -18.08
N TRP A 14 -9.56 -11.54 -17.22
CA TRP A 14 -8.39 -11.84 -16.39
C TRP A 14 -7.16 -12.18 -17.24
N ASN A 15 -7.32 -13.09 -18.20
CA ASN A 15 -6.23 -13.50 -19.09
C ASN A 15 -5.74 -12.33 -19.95
N LEU A 16 -6.65 -11.51 -20.48
CA LEU A 16 -6.30 -10.34 -21.28
C LEU A 16 -5.53 -9.31 -20.47
N LYS A 17 -5.96 -9.01 -19.24
CA LYS A 17 -5.22 -8.15 -18.30
C LYS A 17 -3.82 -8.69 -18.01
N ARG A 18 -3.68 -10.01 -17.84
CA ARG A 18 -2.39 -10.65 -17.56
C ARG A 18 -1.39 -10.49 -18.71
N VAL A 19 -1.86 -10.61 -19.96
CA VAL A 19 -1.02 -10.54 -21.17
C VAL A 19 -0.67 -9.10 -21.54
N LEU A 20 -1.58 -8.15 -21.33
CA LEU A 20 -1.34 -6.74 -21.64
C LEU A 20 -0.51 -6.05 -20.55
N GLY A 21 0.81 -6.21 -20.63
CA GLY A 21 1.78 -5.66 -19.66
C GLY A 21 2.13 -4.18 -19.83
N PHE A 22 1.72 -3.52 -20.93
CA PHE A 22 2.01 -2.10 -21.15
C PHE A 22 1.48 -1.24 -20.00
N SER A 23 2.25 -0.30 -19.48
CA SER A 23 1.80 0.58 -18.40
C SER A 23 2.32 1.98 -18.63
N ARG A 24 1.48 2.98 -18.41
CA ARG A 24 1.92 4.37 -18.41
C ARG A 24 2.61 4.69 -17.08
N GLY A 25 3.71 5.44 -17.14
CA GLY A 25 4.38 5.94 -15.93
C GLY A 25 3.46 6.77 -15.04
N ILE A 26 3.73 6.77 -13.73
CA ILE A 26 2.94 7.51 -12.75
C ILE A 26 3.25 9.00 -12.82
N LYS A 27 2.22 9.80 -13.13
CA LYS A 27 2.20 11.23 -12.86
C LYS A 27 1.18 11.48 -11.78
N LYS A 28 1.63 11.88 -10.60
CA LYS A 28 0.75 12.18 -9.47
C LYS A 28 1.10 13.52 -8.84
N LYS A 29 0.06 14.20 -8.34
CA LYS A 29 0.22 15.43 -7.56
C LYS A 29 0.65 15.04 -6.15
N LYS A 30 1.90 15.35 -5.83
CA LYS A 30 2.45 15.25 -4.48
C LYS A 30 1.81 16.30 -3.59
N LEU A 31 1.81 16.05 -2.29
CA LEU A 31 1.31 17.00 -1.30
C LEU A 31 2.18 18.28 -1.25
N GLY A 32 3.50 18.10 -1.19
CA GLY A 32 4.45 19.20 -0.97
C GLY A 32 4.50 19.62 0.50
N ASP A 33 3.54 20.43 0.97
CA ASP A 33 3.53 20.97 2.34
C ASP A 33 2.43 20.29 3.21
N PRO A 34 2.81 19.43 4.17
CA PRO A 34 1.86 18.74 5.04
C PRO A 34 1.15 19.67 6.05
N THR A 35 1.66 20.87 6.29
CA THR A 35 1.07 21.84 7.23
C THR A 35 -0.33 22.24 6.82
N LYS A 36 -0.58 22.35 5.50
CA LYS A 36 -1.91 22.64 4.95
C LYS A 36 -2.93 21.55 5.22
N LEU A 37 -2.48 20.31 5.43
CA LEU A 37 -3.37 19.21 5.76
C LEU A 37 -3.82 19.29 7.22
N LYS A 38 -2.91 19.66 8.12
CA LYS A 38 -3.18 19.79 9.57
C LYS A 38 -4.26 20.82 9.88
N THR A 39 -4.38 21.86 9.05
CA THR A 39 -5.45 22.86 9.22
C THR A 39 -6.85 22.30 8.94
N LEU A 40 -6.96 21.20 8.19
CA LEU A 40 -8.21 20.50 7.87
C LEU A 40 -8.61 19.45 8.92
N PHE A 41 -7.77 19.23 9.93
CA PHE A 41 -7.98 18.22 10.97
C PHE A 41 -8.71 18.81 12.17
N SER A 42 -9.52 17.98 12.85
CA SER A 42 -10.01 18.30 14.18
C SER A 42 -8.84 18.41 15.17
N GLU A 43 -9.08 18.99 16.34
CA GLU A 43 -8.05 19.13 17.36
C GLU A 43 -7.47 17.77 17.79
N GLU A 44 -8.33 16.77 18.00
CA GLU A 44 -7.93 15.40 18.31
C GLU A 44 -7.06 14.78 17.21
N GLN A 45 -7.44 14.99 15.93
CA GLN A 45 -6.68 14.50 14.79
C GLN A 45 -5.31 15.18 14.67
N ARG A 46 -5.21 16.47 14.98
CA ARG A 46 -3.93 17.20 15.01
C ARG A 46 -3.01 16.67 16.10
N GLN A 47 -3.52 16.56 17.32
CA GLN A 47 -2.75 16.02 18.45
C GLN A 47 -2.26 14.60 18.16
N ARG A 48 -3.12 13.78 17.54
CA ARG A 48 -2.71 12.42 17.17
C ARG A 48 -1.66 12.40 16.06
N PHE A 49 -1.78 13.25 15.05
CA PHE A 49 -0.74 13.40 14.03
C PHE A 49 0.59 13.83 14.67
N GLU A 50 0.59 14.87 15.51
CA GLU A 50 1.81 15.33 16.19
C GLU A 50 2.47 14.24 17.04
N ALA A 51 1.68 13.42 17.73
CA ALA A 51 2.21 12.26 18.46
C ALA A 51 2.87 11.24 17.52
N LEU A 52 2.27 10.93 16.36
CA LEU A 52 2.87 10.02 15.38
C LEU A 52 4.16 10.60 14.76
N GLU A 53 4.21 11.91 14.51
CA GLU A 53 5.43 12.59 14.02
C GLU A 53 6.57 12.58 15.02
N GLN A 54 6.28 12.55 16.32
CA GLN A 54 7.30 12.46 17.35
C GLN A 54 7.90 11.05 17.47
N THR A 55 7.10 10.02 17.14
CA THR A 55 7.51 8.62 17.26
C THR A 55 8.14 8.07 15.99
N TYR A 56 7.63 8.46 14.80
CA TYR A 56 7.99 7.85 13.52
C TYR A 56 8.55 8.86 12.52
N ASP A 57 9.47 8.41 11.66
CA ASP A 57 9.98 9.24 10.56
C ASP A 57 8.98 9.30 9.40
N LEU A 58 8.33 10.47 9.25
CA LEU A 58 7.36 10.75 8.19
C LEU A 58 7.93 11.64 7.07
N SER A 59 9.23 11.94 7.09
CA SER A 59 9.86 12.99 6.28
C SER A 59 9.65 12.82 4.78
N VAL A 60 9.65 11.57 4.28
CA VAL A 60 9.52 11.27 2.85
C VAL A 60 8.06 11.30 2.34
N TRP A 61 7.07 11.39 3.24
CA TRP A 61 5.67 11.22 2.87
C TRP A 61 5.15 12.37 2.02
N SER A 62 5.60 13.61 2.24
CA SER A 62 5.13 14.77 1.48
C SER A 62 5.59 14.77 0.01
N ASP A 63 6.77 14.20 -0.24
CA ASP A 63 7.39 14.06 -1.56
C ASP A 63 6.95 12.82 -2.32
N LEU A 64 6.35 11.88 -1.60
CA LEU A 64 5.81 10.66 -2.17
C LEU A 64 4.29 10.74 -2.26
N CYS A 65 3.55 10.96 -1.19
CA CYS A 65 2.09 10.83 -1.15
C CYS A 65 1.36 12.05 -1.75
N SER A 66 0.20 11.78 -2.34
CA SER A 66 -0.87 12.78 -2.49
C SER A 66 -1.56 13.02 -1.13
N GLU A 67 -2.39 14.06 -1.04
CA GLU A 67 -3.19 14.33 0.17
C GLU A 67 -4.00 13.11 0.65
N LYS A 68 -4.70 12.45 -0.29
CA LYS A 68 -5.53 11.28 0.04
C LYS A 68 -4.69 10.12 0.56
N GLU A 69 -3.55 9.87 -0.07
CA GLU A 69 -2.63 8.82 0.35
C GLU A 69 -2.03 9.13 1.71
N LEU A 70 -1.68 10.38 2.00
CA LEU A 70 -1.15 10.76 3.30
C LEU A 70 -2.19 10.48 4.39
N ARG A 71 -3.45 10.89 4.19
CA ARG A 71 -4.54 10.59 5.14
C ARG A 71 -4.69 9.09 5.38
N TYR A 72 -4.61 8.28 4.33
CA TYR A 72 -4.65 6.83 4.52
C TYR A 72 -3.42 6.29 5.23
N ASN A 73 -2.22 6.77 4.91
CA ASN A 73 -1.01 6.34 5.61
C ASN A 73 -1.05 6.68 7.09
N LEU A 74 -1.55 7.87 7.47
CA LEU A 74 -1.79 8.20 8.88
C LEU A 74 -2.78 7.25 9.52
N TYR A 75 -3.85 6.87 8.82
CA TYR A 75 -4.82 5.90 9.34
C TYR A 75 -4.19 4.52 9.59
N TYR A 76 -3.41 4.00 8.64
CA TYR A 76 -2.73 2.71 8.82
C TYR A 76 -1.66 2.77 9.91
N LEU A 77 -0.86 3.85 9.94
CA LEU A 77 0.16 4.04 10.98
C LEU A 77 -0.47 4.16 12.37
N ASP A 78 -1.60 4.89 12.49
CA ASP A 78 -2.33 5.01 13.76
C ASP A 78 -2.82 3.65 14.27
N ILE A 79 -3.32 2.79 13.37
CA ILE A 79 -3.72 1.42 13.73
C ILE A 79 -2.50 0.64 14.25
N CYS A 80 -1.39 0.66 13.52
CA CYS A 80 -0.19 -0.07 13.94
C CYS A 80 0.34 0.45 15.29
N ASP A 81 0.44 1.76 15.47
CA ASP A 81 0.92 2.36 16.71
C ASP A 81 0.03 2.00 17.91
N ARG A 82 -1.30 2.08 17.77
CA ARG A 82 -2.20 1.82 18.90
C ARG A 82 -2.25 0.36 19.33
N TYR A 83 -2.12 -0.55 18.38
CA TYR A 83 -2.46 -1.95 18.61
C TYR A 83 -1.26 -2.90 18.52
N LEU A 84 -0.13 -2.45 17.96
CA LEU A 84 1.01 -3.30 17.65
C LEU A 84 2.36 -2.72 18.14
N ALA A 85 2.41 -1.52 18.73
CA ALA A 85 3.67 -0.86 19.11
C ALA A 85 4.55 -1.66 20.09
N ASP A 86 3.95 -2.49 20.95
CA ASP A 86 4.70 -3.33 21.88
C ASP A 86 5.31 -4.57 21.21
N GLU A 87 4.92 -4.89 19.98
CA GLU A 87 5.50 -6.01 19.25
C GLU A 87 6.80 -5.58 18.56
N GLN A 88 7.92 -6.14 19.02
CA GLN A 88 9.19 -6.06 18.28
C GLN A 88 9.11 -6.89 16.99
N ALA A 89 8.53 -6.29 15.96
CA ALA A 89 8.56 -6.76 14.58
C ALA A 89 9.94 -6.48 13.98
N SER A 90 10.97 -7.22 14.43
CA SER A 90 12.26 -7.26 13.76
C SER A 90 12.32 -8.45 12.80
N GLY A 91 12.62 -8.23 11.53
CA GLY A 91 12.74 -9.30 10.52
C GLY A 91 11.90 -9.04 9.26
N PRO A 92 11.84 -10.00 8.33
CA PRO A 92 11.08 -9.85 7.08
C PRO A 92 9.58 -9.75 7.34
N SER A 93 8.92 -8.85 6.64
CA SER A 93 7.50 -8.55 6.76
C SER A 93 6.74 -8.81 5.46
N LEU A 94 5.49 -9.22 5.56
CA LEU A 94 4.60 -9.53 4.44
C LEU A 94 3.31 -8.74 4.56
N ASP A 95 2.88 -8.09 3.47
CA ASP A 95 1.57 -7.46 3.34
C ASP A 95 0.73 -8.20 2.29
N ILE A 96 -0.35 -8.83 2.75
CA ILE A 96 -1.24 -9.63 1.90
C ILE A 96 -2.36 -8.75 1.37
N GLY A 97 -2.55 -8.75 0.05
CA GLY A 97 -3.53 -7.89 -0.61
C GLY A 97 -3.07 -6.43 -0.62
N SER A 98 -1.81 -6.19 -0.98
CA SER A 98 -1.15 -4.88 -0.82
C SER A 98 -1.69 -3.79 -1.76
N ARG A 99 -2.65 -4.11 -2.65
CA ARG A 99 -3.27 -3.18 -3.61
C ARG A 99 -2.19 -2.50 -4.44
N ASN A 100 -2.29 -1.21 -4.73
CA ASN A 100 -1.22 -0.43 -5.37
C ASN A 100 -0.14 0.04 -4.40
N TRP A 101 -0.07 -0.57 -3.23
CA TRP A 101 0.93 -0.30 -2.22
C TRP A 101 1.01 1.15 -1.75
N TYR A 102 -0.11 1.87 -1.82
CA TYR A 102 -0.17 3.29 -1.45
C TYR A 102 0.16 3.55 0.02
N TYR A 103 0.05 2.53 0.87
CA TYR A 103 0.27 2.62 2.31
C TYR A 103 1.61 2.02 2.78
N ILE A 104 2.52 1.68 1.86
CA ILE A 104 3.88 1.25 2.24
C ILE A 104 4.64 2.28 3.10
N PRO A 105 4.48 3.61 2.93
CA PRO A 105 5.12 4.56 3.85
C PRO A 105 4.75 4.34 5.31
N ALA A 106 3.48 4.06 5.61
CA ALA A 106 3.02 3.75 6.98
C ALA A 106 3.71 2.49 7.53
N LEU A 107 3.77 1.43 6.74
CA LEU A 107 4.38 0.16 7.15
C LEU A 107 5.90 0.30 7.36
N MET A 108 6.59 1.01 6.47
CA MET A 108 8.03 1.28 6.59
C MET A 108 8.36 2.19 7.78
N SER A 109 7.47 3.13 8.11
CA SER A 109 7.66 4.01 9.27
C SER A 109 7.46 3.23 10.57
N PHE A 110 6.41 2.40 10.63
CA PHE A 110 6.10 1.57 11.79
C PHE A 110 7.13 0.47 12.05
N CYS A 111 7.45 -0.28 10.99
CA CYS A 111 8.34 -1.44 11.03
C CYS A 111 9.36 -1.31 9.89
N PRO A 112 10.46 -0.55 10.10
CA PRO A 112 11.53 -0.43 9.13
C PRO A 112 12.16 -1.79 8.83
N GLY A 113 12.50 -2.03 7.56
CA GLY A 113 13.14 -3.27 7.14
C GLY A 113 12.54 -3.83 5.85
N SER A 114 12.72 -5.14 5.64
CA SER A 114 12.27 -5.79 4.41
C SER A 114 10.77 -6.04 4.42
N TRP A 115 10.10 -5.60 3.35
CA TRP A 115 8.68 -5.80 3.13
C TRP A 115 8.43 -6.44 1.77
N ASP A 116 7.64 -7.51 1.76
CA ASP A 116 7.03 -8.04 0.56
C ASP A 116 5.54 -7.68 0.53
N GLY A 117 5.11 -6.97 -0.50
CA GLY A 117 3.69 -6.73 -0.77
C GLY A 117 3.18 -7.72 -1.81
N VAL A 118 2.13 -8.49 -1.50
CA VAL A 118 1.57 -9.50 -2.42
C VAL A 118 0.19 -9.08 -2.91
N GLU A 119 -0.01 -9.14 -4.22
CA GLU A 119 -1.29 -8.82 -4.86
C GLU A 119 -1.52 -9.70 -6.10
N VAL A 120 -2.71 -10.28 -6.22
CA VAL A 120 -3.06 -11.14 -7.35
C VAL A 120 -3.33 -10.35 -8.62
N ASP A 121 -4.00 -9.19 -8.52
CA ASP A 121 -4.38 -8.36 -9.67
C ASP A 121 -3.43 -7.17 -9.86
N GLY A 122 -2.14 -7.45 -10.04
CA GLY A 122 -1.14 -6.41 -10.29
C GLY A 122 -1.30 -5.68 -11.64
N ASN A 123 -2.04 -6.25 -12.59
CA ASN A 123 -2.27 -5.66 -13.91
C ASN A 123 -3.58 -4.86 -13.98
N GLN A 124 -4.34 -4.72 -12.87
CA GLN A 124 -5.47 -3.81 -12.83
C GLN A 124 -5.05 -2.40 -13.27
N ARG A 125 -5.80 -1.83 -14.22
CA ARG A 125 -5.52 -0.50 -14.77
C ARG A 125 -6.36 0.57 -14.08
N TYR A 126 -5.73 1.72 -13.86
CA TYR A 126 -6.41 2.95 -13.49
C TYR A 126 -6.77 3.76 -14.73
N LEU A 127 -7.59 4.80 -14.55
CA LEU A 127 -8.03 5.69 -15.65
C LEU A 127 -6.86 6.36 -16.39
N ASN A 128 -5.70 6.50 -15.74
CA ASN A 128 -4.49 7.05 -16.33
C ASN A 128 -3.66 6.02 -17.12
N MET A 129 -4.18 4.80 -17.33
CA MET A 129 -3.53 3.66 -17.99
C MET A 129 -2.31 3.08 -17.25
N ALA A 130 -1.99 3.58 -16.06
CA ALA A 130 -1.03 2.92 -15.19
C ALA A 130 -1.64 1.64 -14.61
N THR A 131 -0.82 0.61 -14.49
CA THR A 131 -1.18 -0.62 -13.76
C THR A 131 -0.99 -0.43 -12.26
N ARG A 132 -1.67 -1.26 -11.48
CA ARG A 132 -1.46 -1.38 -10.03
C ARG A 132 0.00 -1.64 -9.69
N ARG A 133 0.66 -2.53 -10.43
CA ARG A 133 2.10 -2.79 -10.31
C ARG A 133 2.94 -1.53 -10.49
N THR A 134 2.76 -0.79 -11.58
CA THR A 134 3.54 0.45 -11.82
C THR A 134 3.29 1.52 -10.76
N TYR A 135 2.09 1.54 -10.19
CA TYR A 135 1.79 2.39 -9.04
C TYR A 135 2.54 1.93 -7.80
N ALA A 136 2.54 0.63 -7.50
CA ALA A 136 3.27 0.06 -6.38
C ALA A 136 4.79 0.30 -6.50
N GLU A 137 5.38 0.05 -7.67
CA GLU A 137 6.78 0.37 -7.97
C GLU A 137 7.09 1.85 -7.72
N HIS A 138 6.18 2.75 -8.10
CA HIS A 138 6.35 4.17 -7.81
C HIS A 138 6.28 4.49 -6.32
N MET A 139 5.43 3.80 -5.55
CA MET A 139 5.34 3.98 -4.11
C MET A 139 6.58 3.43 -3.38
N SER A 140 7.19 2.37 -3.89
CA SER A 140 8.36 1.73 -3.28
C SER A 140 9.70 2.32 -3.70
N ARG A 141 9.72 3.28 -4.63
CA ARG A 141 10.97 3.86 -5.16
C ARG A 141 11.88 4.53 -4.11
N LEU A 142 11.34 4.87 -2.93
CA LEU A 142 12.09 5.45 -1.81
C LEU A 142 12.39 4.43 -0.71
N PHE A 143 11.96 3.18 -0.88
CA PHE A 143 12.07 2.08 0.08
C PHE A 143 12.69 0.87 -0.63
N PRO A 144 14.02 0.82 -0.80
CA PRO A 144 14.68 -0.26 -1.54
C PRO A 144 14.45 -1.65 -0.94
N GLU A 145 14.08 -1.74 0.33
CA GLU A 145 13.76 -2.98 1.04
C GLU A 145 12.32 -3.46 0.79
N ALA A 146 11.50 -2.68 0.08
CA ALA A 146 10.12 -2.99 -0.23
C ALA A 146 9.97 -3.57 -1.65
N ASN A 147 9.75 -4.89 -1.76
CA ASN A 147 9.41 -5.60 -3.00
C ASN A 147 7.91 -5.84 -3.24
N TYR A 148 7.43 -5.56 -4.46
CA TYR A 148 6.04 -5.80 -4.86
C TYR A 148 5.92 -7.06 -5.72
N ARG A 149 5.20 -8.07 -5.24
CA ARG A 149 5.05 -9.37 -5.89
C ARG A 149 3.64 -9.55 -6.43
N VAL A 150 3.53 -9.75 -7.74
CA VAL A 150 2.23 -10.07 -8.39
C VAL A 150 2.07 -11.58 -8.48
N CYS A 151 1.49 -12.18 -7.46
CA CYS A 151 1.35 -13.63 -7.33
C CYS A 151 0.23 -14.00 -6.33
N SER A 152 -0.10 -15.29 -6.23
CA SER A 152 -0.94 -15.78 -5.16
C SER A 152 -0.14 -15.81 -3.85
N VAL A 153 -0.78 -15.49 -2.73
CA VAL A 153 -0.17 -15.70 -1.40
C VAL A 153 0.15 -17.18 -1.15
N LEU A 154 -0.55 -18.10 -1.83
CA LEU A 154 -0.27 -19.54 -1.76
C LEU A 154 1.07 -19.93 -2.42
N ASP A 155 1.59 -19.06 -3.30
CA ASP A 155 2.89 -19.26 -3.97
C ASP A 155 4.05 -18.69 -3.13
N ILE A 156 3.76 -18.10 -1.97
CA ILE A 156 4.76 -17.55 -1.06
C ILE A 156 5.21 -18.65 -0.08
N HIS A 157 6.51 -18.92 -0.08
CA HIS A 157 7.13 -19.95 0.76
C HIS A 157 8.19 -19.40 1.72
N ASP A 158 8.46 -18.10 1.64
CA ASP A 158 9.38 -17.39 2.54
C ASP A 158 8.81 -17.33 3.97
N ARG A 159 9.71 -17.15 4.94
CA ARG A 159 9.34 -17.00 6.36
C ARG A 159 9.28 -15.52 6.71
N TYR A 160 8.13 -15.10 7.24
CA TYR A 160 7.89 -13.73 7.69
C TYR A 160 7.65 -13.71 9.19
N ARG A 161 8.15 -12.64 9.82
CA ARG A 161 7.98 -12.39 11.25
C ARG A 161 6.76 -11.54 11.54
N PHE A 162 6.42 -10.66 10.60
CA PHE A 162 5.26 -9.78 10.71
C PHE A 162 4.43 -9.88 9.43
N ILE A 163 3.11 -10.04 9.59
CA ILE A 163 2.19 -10.21 8.48
C ILE A 163 1.02 -9.25 8.67
N THR A 164 0.80 -8.38 7.69
CA THR A 164 -0.40 -7.55 7.62
C THR A 164 -1.36 -8.10 6.58
N TRP A 165 -2.66 -7.99 6.87
CA TRP A 165 -3.71 -8.37 5.94
C TRP A 165 -4.92 -7.44 6.06
N PHE A 166 -4.83 -6.28 5.42
CA PHE A 166 -5.87 -5.26 5.47
C PHE A 166 -6.99 -5.52 4.45
N LEU A 167 -7.91 -6.40 4.80
CA LEU A 167 -9.06 -6.72 3.96
C LEU A 167 -10.12 -5.61 3.99
N PRO A 168 -10.63 -5.17 2.82
CA PRO A 168 -11.85 -4.38 2.79
C PRO A 168 -13.03 -5.29 3.16
N TYR A 169 -13.52 -5.18 4.39
CA TYR A 169 -14.67 -5.96 4.88
C TYR A 169 -16.02 -5.46 4.31
N VAL A 170 -16.05 -4.24 3.76
CA VAL A 170 -17.23 -3.64 3.16
C VAL A 170 -16.81 -2.78 1.97
N SER A 171 -17.57 -2.88 0.88
CA SER A 171 -17.37 -2.16 -0.39
C SER A 171 -18.23 -0.92 -0.49
#